data_AF-A0A8B7XX62-F1
#
_entry.id   AF-A0A8B7XX62-F1
#
_cell.length_a   1.000
_cell.length_b   1.000
_cell.length_c   1.000
_cell.angle_alpha   90.00
_cell.angle_beta   90.00
_cell.angle_gamma   90.00
#
_symmetry.space_group_name_H-M   'P 1'
#
loop_
_entity.id
_entity.type
_entity.pdbx_description
1 polymer ?
#
loop_
_entity_poly.entity_id
_entity_poly.type
_entity_poly.pdbx_seq_one_letter_code
_entity_poly.pdbx_strand_id
1 'polypeptide(L)'
;MNYARFLNAVSRARRPSPLRGLTEILQQSPPGTISMATGLPNVEQFPFREATFQLMDRTNMHLNASEMKKALQYTATPGLPELRDWLIDMQMKIHNPPTLDSSNEDSQMDLIVSTGSQHALSTSCEMLLAKGDNVLTSSPLYPGTVAILRPLGVEFLTIKVDGDGMVPDRIREVMSQWDPEEGQSESSDIPRVLCVVPNGDNPSGAGLTLERKKDIYSIAQKYNMIIMEDDPYYFIQFNKPKVPSFLSMDVDGRVLRFDSFSKILSAGMRVGFLTGPKYLLQRVNMHMQASVLHTGGMAQMLIFKLLEQWGMEGFLNHTDKVAAFYEERRDMIMESADRWLRGLAQWHKPRGGMFLWLKLLGIRDTTDLIMKKARHKGVLFVPGSVFYPESDRISSHLRAAYSLCTPEQMDQGMQRLAALVKEEMAE
;
A
#
# COMPACT_ATOMS: atom_id res chain seq x y z
N MET A 1 -16.77 -17.05 0.70
CA MET A 1 -17.38 -16.18 1.74
C MET A 1 -18.61 -15.45 1.20
N ASN A 2 -19.54 -15.01 2.06
CA ASN A 2 -20.62 -14.08 1.65
C ASN A 2 -20.12 -12.63 1.72
N TYR A 3 -19.71 -12.06 0.59
CA TYR A 3 -19.14 -10.71 0.54
C TYR A 3 -20.17 -9.58 0.67
N ALA A 4 -21.45 -9.84 0.43
CA ALA A 4 -22.48 -8.80 0.39
C ALA A 4 -22.63 -8.04 1.72
N ARG A 5 -22.39 -8.74 2.84
CA ARG A 5 -22.45 -8.16 4.20
C ARG A 5 -21.41 -7.06 4.44
N PHE A 6 -20.28 -7.11 3.72
CA PHE A 6 -19.17 -6.17 3.93
C PHE A 6 -19.36 -4.86 3.16
N LEU A 7 -20.31 -4.82 2.23
CA LEU A 7 -20.53 -3.63 1.43
C LEU A 7 -21.33 -2.61 2.25
N ASN A 8 -21.00 -1.33 2.11
CA ASN A 8 -21.87 -0.28 2.64
C ASN A 8 -23.03 0.03 1.66
N ALA A 9 -23.94 0.92 2.08
CA ALA A 9 -25.09 1.31 1.26
C ALA A 9 -24.69 1.95 -0.08
N VAL A 10 -23.62 2.77 -0.10
CA VAL A 10 -23.12 3.42 -1.31
C VAL A 10 -22.66 2.39 -2.33
N SER A 11 -21.83 1.43 -1.92
CA SER A 11 -21.32 0.38 -2.79
C SER A 11 -22.43 -0.53 -3.31
N ARG A 12 -23.41 -0.88 -2.45
CA ARG A 12 -24.60 -1.64 -2.87
C ARG A 12 -25.42 -0.91 -3.93
N ALA A 13 -25.55 0.42 -3.82
CA ALA A 13 -26.31 1.24 -4.75
C ALA A 13 -25.61 1.44 -6.11
N ARG A 14 -24.30 1.23 -6.20
CA ARG A 14 -23.58 1.30 -7.48
C ARG A 14 -24.03 0.18 -8.42
N ARG A 15 -24.17 0.54 -9.70
CA ARG A 15 -24.51 -0.36 -10.81
C ARG A 15 -23.41 -0.28 -11.87
N PRO A 16 -23.18 -1.35 -12.65
CA PRO A 16 -22.30 -1.29 -13.81
C PRO A 16 -22.69 -0.14 -14.74
N SER A 17 -21.71 0.62 -15.23
CA SER A 17 -21.97 1.65 -16.24
C SER A 17 -22.27 0.99 -17.58
N PRO A 18 -23.45 1.21 -18.19
CA PRO A 18 -23.77 0.63 -19.50
C PRO A 18 -22.78 1.03 -20.58
N LEU A 19 -22.35 2.30 -20.59
CA LEU A 19 -21.39 2.83 -21.57
C LEU A 19 -19.97 2.29 -21.37
N ARG A 20 -19.53 2.05 -20.13
CA ARG A 20 -18.19 1.48 -19.88
C ARG A 20 -18.16 0.00 -20.23
N GLY A 21 -19.25 -0.74 -19.99
CA GLY A 21 -19.37 -2.13 -20.45
C GLY A 21 -19.21 -2.27 -21.97
N LEU A 22 -19.66 -1.28 -22.76
CA LEU A 22 -19.43 -1.27 -24.22
C LEU A 22 -17.96 -1.13 -24.60
N THR A 23 -17.13 -0.47 -23.78
CA THR A 23 -15.68 -0.39 -24.05
C THR A 23 -15.03 -1.76 -23.91
N GLU A 24 -15.42 -2.54 -22.89
CA GLU A 24 -14.94 -3.91 -22.68
C GLU A 24 -15.41 -4.83 -23.82
N ILE A 25 -16.68 -4.74 -24.22
CA ILE A 25 -17.21 -5.49 -25.37
C ILE A 25 -16.45 -5.14 -26.65
N LEU A 26 -16.19 -3.86 -26.92
CA LEU A 26 -15.46 -3.43 -28.10
C LEU A 26 -14.03 -3.99 -28.11
N GLN A 27 -13.35 -4.01 -26.96
CA GLN A 27 -12.01 -4.59 -26.84
C GLN A 27 -11.97 -6.11 -27.09
N GLN A 28 -13.07 -6.81 -26.77
CA GLN A 28 -13.22 -8.25 -26.99
C GLN A 28 -13.84 -8.58 -28.35
N SER A 29 -14.26 -7.57 -29.12
CA SER A 29 -14.90 -7.79 -30.41
C SER A 29 -13.88 -8.17 -31.49
N PRO A 30 -14.30 -8.91 -32.55
CA PRO A 30 -13.40 -9.30 -33.62
C PRO A 30 -12.68 -8.11 -34.28
N PRO A 31 -11.43 -8.29 -34.74
CA PRO A 31 -10.75 -7.27 -35.54
C PRO A 31 -11.58 -6.80 -36.73
N GLY A 32 -11.62 -5.50 -36.98
CA GLY A 32 -12.43 -4.90 -38.05
C GLY A 32 -13.87 -4.56 -37.66
N THR A 33 -14.29 -4.82 -36.42
CA THR A 33 -15.59 -4.35 -35.90
C THR A 33 -15.71 -2.83 -36.02
N ILE A 34 -16.70 -2.36 -36.78
CA ILE A 34 -17.02 -0.94 -36.91
C ILE A 34 -17.88 -0.55 -35.71
N SER A 35 -17.32 0.25 -34.78
CA SER A 35 -18.06 0.78 -33.63
C SER A 35 -18.58 2.18 -33.92
N MET A 36 -19.90 2.35 -33.79
CA MET A 36 -20.57 3.66 -33.69
C MET A 36 -21.15 3.90 -32.28
N ALA A 37 -20.84 3.01 -31.32
CA ALA A 37 -21.49 2.97 -30.01
C ALA A 37 -20.76 3.78 -28.93
N THR A 38 -19.45 3.98 -29.09
CA THR A 38 -18.58 4.54 -28.05
C THR A 38 -18.06 5.93 -28.43
N GLY A 39 -18.05 6.88 -27.48
CA GLY A 39 -17.50 8.23 -27.67
C GLY A 39 -15.97 8.31 -27.58
N LEU A 40 -15.26 7.42 -28.27
CA LEU A 40 -13.79 7.40 -28.25
C LEU A 40 -13.23 8.49 -29.19
N PRO A 41 -12.28 9.33 -28.75
CA PRO A 41 -11.62 10.28 -29.65
C PRO A 41 -10.82 9.56 -30.74
N ASN A 42 -10.73 10.16 -31.92
CA ASN A 42 -9.99 9.60 -33.04
C ASN A 42 -8.49 9.62 -32.76
N VAL A 43 -7.87 8.43 -32.74
CA VAL A 43 -6.45 8.22 -32.42
C VAL A 43 -5.49 8.92 -33.38
N GLU A 44 -5.91 9.25 -34.61
CA GLU A 44 -5.08 10.01 -35.56
C GLU A 44 -4.91 11.48 -35.19
N GLN A 45 -5.70 12.00 -34.24
CA GLN A 45 -5.59 13.37 -33.75
C GLN A 45 -4.70 13.50 -32.51
N PHE A 46 -4.18 12.38 -31.98
CA PHE A 46 -3.27 12.42 -30.84
C PHE A 46 -1.90 12.97 -31.29
N PRO A 47 -1.34 14.00 -30.63
CA PRO A 47 -0.12 14.68 -31.09
C PRO A 47 1.18 13.93 -30.75
N PHE A 48 1.10 12.61 -30.53
CA PHE A 48 2.23 11.76 -30.16
C PHE A 48 2.23 10.51 -31.03
N ARG A 49 3.34 10.27 -31.74
CA ARG A 49 3.48 9.13 -32.64
C ARG A 49 4.17 7.94 -31.98
N GLU A 50 5.33 8.16 -31.36
CA GLU A 50 6.17 7.13 -30.76
C GLU A 50 7.06 7.79 -29.71
N ALA A 51 7.70 7.00 -28.84
CA ALA A 51 8.63 7.51 -27.85
C ALA A 51 9.77 6.52 -27.57
N THR A 52 10.94 7.04 -27.23
CA THR A 52 12.09 6.26 -26.78
C THR A 52 12.56 6.79 -25.43
N PHE A 53 12.72 5.88 -24.47
CA PHE A 53 13.16 6.17 -23.12
C PHE A 53 14.51 5.51 -22.87
N GLN A 54 15.50 6.29 -22.43
CA GLN A 54 16.79 5.75 -22.02
C GLN A 54 16.71 5.30 -20.56
N LEU A 55 17.04 4.03 -20.31
CA LEU A 55 17.05 3.45 -18.97
C LEU A 55 18.40 3.69 -18.28
N MET A 56 18.44 3.47 -16.96
CA MET A 56 19.65 3.67 -16.15
C MET A 56 20.81 2.73 -16.52
N ASP A 57 20.50 1.56 -17.09
CA ASP A 57 21.50 0.61 -17.63
C ASP A 57 21.96 0.98 -19.06
N ARG A 58 21.52 2.15 -19.56
CA ARG A 58 21.80 2.70 -20.90
C ARG A 58 21.13 1.95 -22.06
N THR A 59 20.27 0.98 -21.77
CA THR A 59 19.40 0.40 -22.79
C THR A 59 18.26 1.36 -23.13
N ASN A 60 17.65 1.18 -24.29
CA ASN A 60 16.51 1.97 -24.73
C ASN A 60 15.25 1.12 -24.70
N MET A 61 14.18 1.67 -24.14
CA MET A 61 12.83 1.14 -24.24
C MET A 61 12.05 1.99 -25.25
N HIS A 62 11.38 1.33 -26.21
CA HIS A 62 10.64 2.00 -27.27
C HIS A 62 9.14 1.71 -27.17
N LEU A 63 8.33 2.76 -27.38
CA LEU A 63 6.88 2.67 -27.55
C LEU A 63 6.58 3.00 -29.02
N ASN A 64 6.16 2.00 -29.77
CA ASN A 64 5.84 2.15 -31.19
C ASN A 64 4.49 2.86 -31.40
N ALA A 65 4.14 3.15 -32.65
CA ALA A 65 2.91 3.88 -32.98
C ALA A 65 1.61 3.18 -32.55
N SER A 66 1.55 1.85 -32.58
CA SER A 66 0.38 1.10 -32.12
C SER A 66 0.25 1.18 -30.60
N GLU A 67 1.36 0.97 -29.89
CA GLU A 67 1.42 1.05 -28.43
C GLU A 67 1.11 2.47 -27.92
N MET A 68 1.62 3.50 -28.60
CA MET A 68 1.33 4.90 -28.29
C MET A 68 -0.17 5.20 -28.45
N LYS A 69 -0.78 4.78 -29.56
CA LYS A 69 -2.24 4.94 -29.78
C LYS A 69 -3.05 4.22 -28.69
N LYS A 70 -2.64 3.00 -28.32
CA LYS A 70 -3.29 2.23 -27.26
C LYS A 70 -3.15 2.90 -25.88
N ALA A 71 -1.96 3.40 -25.56
CA ALA A 71 -1.66 4.03 -24.28
C ALA A 71 -2.38 5.37 -24.07
N LEU A 72 -2.70 6.08 -25.16
CA LEU A 72 -3.39 7.38 -25.12
C LEU A 72 -4.92 7.27 -25.23
N GLN A 73 -5.45 6.10 -25.60
CA GLN A 73 -6.89 5.87 -25.68
C GLN A 73 -7.47 5.39 -24.34
N TYR A 74 -8.78 5.54 -24.18
CA TYR A 74 -9.49 4.87 -23.10
C TYR A 74 -9.27 3.35 -23.14
N THR A 75 -9.06 2.74 -21.97
CA THR A 75 -9.04 1.29 -21.79
C THR A 75 -10.14 0.83 -20.81
N ALA A 76 -10.30 -0.49 -20.66
CA ALA A 76 -11.13 -1.07 -19.63
C ALA A 76 -10.71 -0.59 -18.24
N THR A 77 -11.69 -0.39 -17.36
CA THR A 77 -11.45 0.15 -16.01
C THR A 77 -10.46 -0.70 -15.19
N PRO A 78 -10.48 -2.05 -15.26
CA PRO A 78 -9.51 -2.89 -14.58
C PRO A 78 -8.04 -2.63 -14.96
N GLY A 79 -7.76 -2.03 -16.12
CA GLY A 79 -6.42 -1.71 -16.58
C GLY A 79 -6.12 -2.18 -18.00
N LEU A 80 -4.90 -1.88 -18.46
CA LEU A 80 -4.35 -2.40 -19.71
C LEU A 80 -4.21 -3.93 -19.62
N PRO A 81 -4.81 -4.71 -20.55
CA PRO A 81 -4.83 -6.18 -20.45
C PRO A 81 -3.45 -6.81 -20.25
N GLU A 82 -2.47 -6.42 -21.06
CA GLU A 82 -1.13 -7.03 -21.01
C GLU A 82 -0.40 -6.74 -19.70
N LEU A 83 -0.65 -5.56 -19.10
CA LEU A 83 -0.14 -5.24 -17.77
C LEU A 83 -0.83 -6.11 -16.71
N ARG A 84 -2.15 -6.30 -16.81
CA ARG A 84 -2.89 -7.15 -15.86
C ARG A 84 -2.40 -8.58 -15.90
N ASP A 85 -2.21 -9.14 -17.10
CA ASP A 85 -1.75 -10.52 -17.27
C ASP A 85 -0.37 -10.70 -16.64
N TRP A 86 0.57 -9.80 -16.93
CA TRP A 86 1.90 -9.82 -16.32
C TRP A 86 1.84 -9.72 -14.79
N LEU A 87 0.95 -8.87 -14.25
CA LEU A 87 0.76 -8.70 -12.81
C LEU A 87 0.11 -9.92 -12.15
N ILE A 88 -0.79 -10.62 -12.83
CA ILE A 88 -1.38 -11.88 -12.33
C ILE A 88 -0.29 -12.95 -12.26
N ASP A 89 0.54 -13.08 -13.30
CA ASP A 89 1.68 -14.00 -13.30
C ASP A 89 2.68 -13.67 -12.19
N MET A 90 2.91 -12.38 -11.94
CA MET A 90 3.69 -11.90 -10.80
C MET A 90 3.10 -12.36 -9.46
N GLN A 91 1.79 -12.17 -9.24
CA GLN A 91 1.13 -12.60 -8.01
C GLN A 91 1.21 -14.12 -7.82
N MET A 92 1.01 -14.90 -8.89
CA MET A 92 1.14 -16.37 -8.86
C MET A 92 2.56 -16.80 -8.50
N LYS A 93 3.58 -16.21 -9.13
CA LYS A 93 4.98 -16.60 -8.88
C LYS A 93 5.49 -16.21 -7.50
N ILE A 94 5.07 -15.04 -6.99
CA ILE A 94 5.61 -14.47 -5.74
C ILE A 94 4.80 -14.91 -4.53
N HIS A 95 3.48 -14.98 -4.66
CA HIS A 95 2.58 -15.22 -3.54
C HIS A 95 1.83 -16.55 -3.65
N ASN A 96 1.63 -17.08 -4.85
CA ASN A 96 0.89 -18.31 -5.11
C ASN A 96 -0.41 -18.43 -4.29
N PRO A 97 -1.36 -17.47 -4.43
CA PRO A 97 -2.55 -17.43 -3.59
C PRO A 97 -3.39 -18.71 -3.77
N PRO A 98 -3.81 -19.40 -2.69
CA PRO A 98 -4.57 -20.64 -2.78
C PRO A 98 -5.93 -20.51 -3.49
N THR A 99 -6.45 -19.29 -3.60
CA THR A 99 -7.78 -18.95 -4.15
C THR A 99 -7.71 -18.31 -5.54
N LEU A 100 -6.52 -18.15 -6.11
CA LEU A 100 -6.32 -17.64 -7.46
C LEU A 100 -5.96 -18.81 -8.39
N ASP A 101 -6.84 -19.09 -9.35
CA ASP A 101 -6.58 -20.07 -10.41
C ASP A 101 -6.60 -19.35 -11.76
N SER A 102 -5.43 -19.00 -12.28
CA SER A 102 -5.32 -18.28 -13.56
C SER A 102 -5.78 -19.08 -14.78
N SER A 103 -5.98 -20.41 -14.63
CA SER A 103 -6.43 -21.30 -15.70
C SER A 103 -7.95 -21.51 -15.73
N ASN A 104 -8.68 -20.97 -14.76
CA ASN A 104 -10.09 -21.24 -14.55
C ASN A 104 -10.92 -19.94 -14.48
N GLU A 105 -11.96 -19.85 -15.32
CA GLU A 105 -12.90 -18.71 -15.34
C GLU A 105 -13.65 -18.55 -13.99
N ASP A 106 -13.76 -19.63 -13.22
CA ASP A 106 -14.34 -19.67 -11.88
C ASP A 106 -13.37 -19.23 -10.77
N SER A 107 -12.18 -18.71 -11.12
CA SER A 107 -11.25 -18.12 -10.15
C SER A 107 -11.96 -17.14 -9.22
N GLN A 108 -11.77 -17.33 -7.92
CA GLN A 108 -12.39 -16.51 -6.89
C GLN A 108 -11.68 -15.18 -6.69
N MET A 109 -10.49 -15.00 -7.28
CA MET A 109 -9.63 -13.84 -7.15
C MET A 109 -9.36 -13.19 -8.52
N ASP A 110 -9.14 -11.88 -8.52
CA ASP A 110 -8.81 -11.09 -9.72
C ASP A 110 -7.80 -9.98 -9.36
N LEU A 111 -7.45 -9.13 -10.32
CA LEU A 111 -6.54 -8.00 -10.20
C LEU A 111 -7.03 -6.77 -10.97
N ILE A 112 -6.98 -5.61 -10.31
CA ILE A 112 -7.27 -4.29 -10.91
C ILE A 112 -6.08 -3.35 -10.74
N VAL A 113 -5.67 -2.69 -11.82
CA VAL A 113 -4.64 -1.65 -11.82
C VAL A 113 -5.20 -0.35 -11.25
N SER A 114 -4.50 0.25 -10.30
CA SER A 114 -4.92 1.45 -9.57
C SER A 114 -3.92 2.59 -9.72
N THR A 115 -4.36 3.81 -9.39
CA THR A 115 -3.51 5.02 -9.43
C THR A 115 -2.60 5.12 -8.17
N GLY A 116 -1.88 4.02 -7.91
CA GLY A 116 -1.13 3.75 -6.68
C GLY A 116 -1.98 3.13 -5.56
N SER A 117 -1.32 2.52 -4.57
CA SER A 117 -2.01 1.83 -3.45
C SER A 117 -2.96 2.75 -2.68
N GLN A 118 -2.60 4.03 -2.47
CA GLN A 118 -3.46 5.03 -1.82
C GLN A 118 -4.85 5.14 -2.47
N HIS A 119 -4.93 5.12 -3.82
CA HIS A 119 -6.20 5.19 -4.53
C HIS A 119 -7.02 3.91 -4.31
N ALA A 120 -6.40 2.74 -4.49
CA ALA A 120 -7.07 1.46 -4.26
C ALA A 120 -7.54 1.31 -2.80
N LEU A 121 -6.73 1.74 -1.84
CA LEU A 121 -7.04 1.73 -0.42
C LEU A 121 -8.24 2.65 -0.12
N SER A 122 -8.22 3.89 -0.62
CA SER A 122 -9.33 4.84 -0.48
C SER A 122 -10.63 4.28 -1.04
N THR A 123 -10.58 3.76 -2.28
CA THR A 123 -11.75 3.15 -2.93
C THR A 123 -12.29 1.94 -2.15
N SER A 124 -11.40 1.11 -1.59
CA SER A 124 -11.80 -0.05 -0.81
C SER A 124 -12.40 0.34 0.54
N CYS A 125 -11.86 1.37 1.21
CA CYS A 125 -12.47 1.93 2.42
C CYS A 125 -13.86 2.51 2.12
N GLU A 126 -14.02 3.30 1.04
CA GLU A 126 -15.33 3.82 0.61
C GLU A 126 -16.33 2.72 0.21
N MET A 127 -15.84 1.55 -0.19
CA MET A 127 -16.67 0.39 -0.51
C MET A 127 -17.16 -0.34 0.75
N LEU A 128 -16.28 -0.49 1.74
CA LEU A 128 -16.46 -1.38 2.88
C LEU A 128 -16.99 -0.69 4.14
N LEU A 129 -16.69 0.60 4.31
CA LEU A 129 -16.89 1.32 5.57
C LEU A 129 -17.93 2.44 5.41
N ALA A 130 -18.71 2.65 6.45
CA ALA A 130 -19.65 3.75 6.60
C ALA A 130 -19.41 4.50 7.93
N LYS A 131 -20.07 5.65 8.07
CA LYS A 131 -20.04 6.41 9.32
C LYS A 131 -20.49 5.54 10.50
N GLY A 132 -19.70 5.54 11.57
CA GLY A 132 -19.93 4.77 12.79
C GLY A 132 -19.40 3.33 12.76
N ASP A 133 -18.90 2.83 11.62
CA ASP A 133 -18.26 1.52 11.60
C ASP A 133 -16.95 1.52 12.39
N ASN A 134 -16.69 0.43 13.12
CA ASN A 134 -15.41 0.18 13.77
C ASN A 134 -14.38 -0.36 12.75
N VAL A 135 -13.16 0.19 12.75
CA VAL A 135 -12.04 -0.30 11.94
C VAL A 135 -10.82 -0.64 12.80
N LEU A 136 -10.30 -1.85 12.63
CA LEU A 136 -9.06 -2.26 13.29
C LEU A 136 -7.85 -1.76 12.50
N THR A 137 -6.90 -1.15 13.19
CA THR A 137 -5.66 -0.70 12.56
C THR A 137 -4.51 -0.57 13.55
N SER A 138 -3.29 -0.35 13.07
CA SER A 138 -2.11 -0.17 13.93
C SER A 138 -2.15 1.14 14.72
N SER A 139 -1.42 1.20 15.83
CA SER A 139 -1.00 2.44 16.49
C SER A 139 0.49 2.31 16.88
N PRO A 140 1.39 3.14 16.31
CA PRO A 140 1.13 4.19 15.32
C PRO A 140 0.69 3.64 13.94
N LEU A 141 0.20 4.50 13.04
CA LEU A 141 -0.20 4.14 11.68
C LEU A 141 0.16 5.20 10.62
N TYR A 142 0.07 4.79 9.36
CA TYR A 142 0.31 5.65 8.21
C TYR A 142 -0.68 6.84 8.15
N PRO A 143 -0.22 8.10 8.08
CA PRO A 143 -1.12 9.26 8.05
C PRO A 143 -2.01 9.31 6.81
N GLY A 144 -1.60 8.68 5.70
CA GLY A 144 -2.44 8.56 4.52
C GLY A 144 -3.66 7.67 4.74
N THR A 145 -3.56 6.64 5.57
CA THR A 145 -4.69 5.81 6.00
C THR A 145 -5.63 6.61 6.90
N VAL A 146 -5.08 7.41 7.83
CA VAL A 146 -5.87 8.33 8.66
C VAL A 146 -6.64 9.34 7.81
N ALA A 147 -6.00 9.90 6.79
CA ALA A 147 -6.61 10.86 5.86
C ALA A 147 -7.77 10.25 5.05
N ILE A 148 -7.75 8.94 4.79
CA ILE A 148 -8.86 8.21 4.16
C ILE A 148 -9.99 7.95 5.17
N LEU A 149 -9.65 7.41 6.34
CA LEU A 149 -10.62 6.87 7.28
C LEU A 149 -11.38 7.97 8.05
N ARG A 150 -10.68 9.01 8.50
CA ARG A 150 -11.28 10.09 9.31
C ARG A 150 -12.51 10.73 8.65
N PRO A 151 -12.51 11.14 7.36
CA PRO A 151 -13.70 11.73 6.73
C PRO A 151 -14.85 10.75 6.51
N LEU A 152 -14.60 9.43 6.53
CA LEU A 152 -15.66 8.42 6.52
C LEU A 152 -16.43 8.37 7.85
N GLY A 153 -15.89 8.96 8.92
CA GLY A 153 -16.51 8.99 10.24
C GLY A 153 -16.54 7.63 10.92
N VAL A 154 -15.50 6.81 10.70
CA VAL A 154 -15.29 5.51 11.34
C VAL A 154 -14.66 5.68 12.73
N GLU A 155 -14.84 4.68 13.57
CA GLU A 155 -14.21 4.58 14.88
C GLU A 155 -12.92 3.76 14.81
N PHE A 156 -11.81 4.33 15.27
CA PHE A 156 -10.50 3.70 15.20
C PHE A 156 -10.28 2.76 16.38
N LEU A 157 -10.28 1.45 16.14
CA LEU A 157 -9.83 0.45 17.11
C LEU A 157 -8.35 0.16 16.89
N THR A 158 -7.51 0.87 17.63
CA THR A 158 -6.05 0.83 17.41
C THR A 158 -5.35 -0.29 18.16
N ILE A 159 -4.43 -0.97 17.49
CA ILE A 159 -3.67 -2.11 17.98
C ILE A 159 -2.20 -1.73 18.10
N LYS A 160 -1.63 -1.97 19.28
CA LYS A 160 -0.22 -1.66 19.55
C LYS A 160 0.71 -2.42 18.59
N VAL A 161 1.74 -1.70 18.14
CA VAL A 161 2.86 -2.23 17.34
C VAL A 161 4.13 -2.31 18.20
N ASP A 162 4.89 -3.39 18.05
CA ASP A 162 6.25 -3.54 18.59
C ASP A 162 7.26 -3.83 17.45
N GLY A 163 8.49 -4.26 17.78
CA GLY A 163 9.54 -4.55 16.79
C GLY A 163 9.18 -5.62 15.75
N ASP A 164 8.19 -6.48 16.04
CA ASP A 164 7.68 -7.52 15.15
C ASP A 164 6.31 -7.15 14.56
N GLY A 165 5.93 -5.87 14.60
CA GLY A 165 4.70 -5.36 14.00
C GLY A 165 3.52 -5.38 14.96
N MET A 166 2.31 -5.44 14.40
CA MET A 166 1.05 -5.52 15.14
C MET A 166 1.01 -6.74 16.06
N VAL A 167 0.57 -6.55 17.32
CA VAL A 167 0.55 -7.60 18.36
C VAL A 167 -0.79 -8.36 18.34
N PRO A 168 -0.83 -9.67 17.97
CA PRO A 168 -2.09 -10.42 17.81
C PRO A 168 -2.92 -10.52 19.09
N ASP A 169 -2.28 -10.66 20.26
CA ASP A 169 -3.00 -10.75 21.54
C ASP A 169 -3.82 -9.49 21.84
N ARG A 170 -3.32 -8.31 21.42
CA ARG A 170 -4.08 -7.07 21.55
C ARG A 170 -5.29 -7.02 20.63
N ILE A 171 -5.22 -7.69 19.47
CA ILE A 171 -6.40 -7.87 18.61
C ILE A 171 -7.40 -8.78 19.33
N ARG A 172 -6.97 -9.90 19.92
CA ARG A 172 -7.88 -10.79 20.68
C ARG A 172 -8.55 -10.08 21.85
N GLU A 173 -7.80 -9.27 22.59
CA GLU A 173 -8.33 -8.46 23.69
C GLU A 173 -9.41 -7.49 23.20
N VAL A 174 -9.15 -6.71 22.15
CA VAL A 174 -10.13 -5.79 21.58
C VAL A 174 -11.36 -6.55 21.08
N MET A 175 -11.16 -7.64 20.32
CA MET A 175 -12.23 -8.43 19.73
C MET A 175 -13.05 -9.25 20.74
N SER A 176 -12.56 -9.43 21.97
CA SER A 176 -13.27 -10.18 23.03
C SER A 176 -14.57 -9.51 23.49
N GLN A 177 -14.81 -8.26 23.09
CA GLN A 177 -16.04 -7.52 23.38
C GLN A 177 -17.24 -8.00 22.56
N TRP A 178 -17.02 -8.76 21.50
CA TRP A 178 -18.05 -9.29 20.60
C TRP A 178 -18.09 -10.82 20.62
N ASP A 179 -19.29 -11.37 20.43
CA ASP A 179 -19.43 -12.77 20.07
C ASP A 179 -19.00 -12.96 18.60
N PRO A 180 -18.13 -13.95 18.27
CA PRO A 180 -17.76 -14.27 16.89
C PRO A 180 -18.95 -14.45 15.93
N GLU A 181 -20.10 -14.93 16.39
CA GLU A 181 -21.30 -15.10 15.56
C GLU A 181 -21.89 -13.76 15.09
N GLU A 182 -21.66 -12.68 15.83
CA GLU A 182 -22.00 -11.33 15.38
C GLU A 182 -21.26 -10.93 14.11
N GLY A 183 -20.11 -11.57 13.87
CA GLY A 183 -19.39 -11.53 12.60
C GLY A 183 -20.19 -12.09 11.42
N GLN A 184 -21.44 -12.53 11.56
CA GLN A 184 -22.35 -12.81 10.44
C GLN A 184 -23.50 -11.80 10.34
N SER A 185 -23.70 -10.95 11.37
CA SER A 185 -24.77 -9.97 11.43
C SER A 185 -24.44 -8.70 10.63
N GLU A 186 -25.43 -8.14 9.93
CA GLU A 186 -25.34 -6.81 9.32
C GLU A 186 -25.61 -5.68 10.31
N SER A 187 -26.24 -5.97 11.46
CA SER A 187 -26.61 -4.97 12.47
C SER A 187 -25.60 -4.85 13.62
N SER A 188 -24.59 -5.73 13.68
CA SER A 188 -23.53 -5.65 14.69
C SER A 188 -22.50 -4.57 14.32
N ASP A 189 -21.96 -3.92 15.34
CA ASP A 189 -20.87 -2.95 15.25
C ASP A 189 -19.48 -3.62 15.31
N ILE A 190 -19.40 -4.95 15.35
CA ILE A 190 -18.14 -5.70 15.28
C ILE A 190 -17.26 -5.18 14.13
N PRO A 191 -15.96 -4.89 14.34
CA PRO A 191 -15.11 -4.41 13.26
C PRO A 191 -14.98 -5.49 12.17
N ARG A 192 -15.36 -5.13 10.94
CA ARG A 192 -15.35 -6.05 9.79
C ARG A 192 -14.10 -5.92 8.92
N VAL A 193 -13.26 -4.93 9.19
CA VAL A 193 -12.08 -4.57 8.40
C VAL A 193 -10.87 -4.39 9.32
N LEU A 194 -9.76 -5.05 8.95
CA LEU A 194 -8.44 -4.81 9.50
C LEU A 194 -7.55 -4.14 8.45
N CYS A 195 -7.09 -2.92 8.69
CA CYS A 195 -6.09 -2.25 7.86
C CYS A 195 -4.69 -2.42 8.47
N VAL A 196 -3.79 -3.07 7.73
CA VAL A 196 -2.44 -3.37 8.22
C VAL A 196 -1.38 -3.12 7.14
N VAL A 197 -0.26 -2.52 7.54
CA VAL A 197 0.97 -2.46 6.75
C VAL A 197 1.90 -3.56 7.28
N PRO A 198 1.97 -4.74 6.62
CA PRO A 198 2.60 -5.91 7.20
C PRO A 198 4.13 -5.87 7.20
N ASN A 199 4.74 -5.12 6.28
CA ASN A 199 6.18 -5.10 6.08
C ASN A 199 6.68 -3.65 6.01
N GLY A 200 7.79 -3.34 6.69
CA GLY A 200 8.39 -2.02 6.67
C GLY A 200 7.42 -0.91 7.07
N ASP A 201 6.60 -1.17 8.10
CA ASP A 201 5.47 -0.34 8.51
C ASP A 201 5.85 1.15 8.64
N ASN A 202 4.93 2.02 8.23
CA ASN A 202 5.10 3.45 8.36
C ASN A 202 4.23 3.96 9.52
N PRO A 203 4.82 4.31 10.67
CA PRO A 203 6.20 4.77 10.82
C PRO A 203 7.20 3.78 11.41
N SER A 204 6.77 2.64 11.95
CA SER A 204 7.58 1.86 12.91
C SER A 204 8.83 1.20 12.31
N GLY A 205 8.86 0.98 10.99
CA GLY A 205 9.85 0.16 10.30
C GLY A 205 9.72 -1.34 10.60
N ALA A 206 8.73 -1.74 11.39
CA ALA A 206 8.52 -3.13 11.80
C ALA A 206 8.00 -3.99 10.64
N GLY A 207 8.16 -5.29 10.77
CA GLY A 207 7.60 -6.27 9.84
C GLY A 207 7.04 -7.47 10.59
N LEU A 208 5.82 -7.87 10.25
CA LEU A 208 5.16 -9.02 10.85
C LEU A 208 5.94 -10.30 10.55
N THR A 209 6.14 -11.12 11.59
CA THR A 209 6.61 -12.49 11.42
C THR A 209 5.54 -13.35 10.77
N LEU A 210 5.96 -14.49 10.19
CA LEU A 210 5.01 -15.46 9.63
C LEU A 210 4.01 -15.96 10.69
N GLU A 211 4.50 -16.20 11.91
CA GLU A 211 3.67 -16.64 13.04
C GLU A 211 2.58 -15.62 13.38
N ARG A 212 2.95 -14.33 13.48
CA ARG A 212 1.96 -13.26 13.71
C ARG A 212 0.97 -13.13 12.55
N LYS A 213 1.41 -13.27 11.30
CA LYS A 213 0.48 -13.28 10.15
C LYS A 213 -0.52 -14.44 10.24
N LYS A 214 -0.07 -15.64 10.62
CA LYS A 214 -0.97 -16.79 10.84
C LYS A 214 -1.97 -16.55 11.96
N ASP A 215 -1.52 -15.98 13.08
CA ASP A 215 -2.40 -15.66 14.21
C ASP A 215 -3.44 -14.60 13.84
N ILE A 216 -3.01 -13.53 13.18
CA ILE A 216 -3.89 -12.46 12.70
C ILE A 216 -4.91 -13.02 11.69
N TYR A 217 -4.46 -13.88 10.77
CA TYR A 217 -5.36 -14.54 9.82
C TYR A 217 -6.40 -15.38 10.54
N SER A 218 -6.00 -16.19 11.52
CA SER A 218 -6.91 -17.00 12.33
C SER A 218 -7.92 -16.15 13.14
N ILE A 219 -7.49 -14.99 13.67
CA ILE A 219 -8.41 -14.04 14.31
C ILE A 219 -9.40 -13.48 13.29
N ALA A 220 -8.93 -13.09 12.11
CA ALA A 220 -9.81 -12.63 11.03
C ALA A 220 -10.81 -13.71 10.62
N GLN A 221 -10.39 -14.99 10.60
CA GLN A 221 -11.29 -16.12 10.38
C GLN A 221 -12.37 -16.22 11.43
N LYS A 222 -11.97 -16.23 12.70
CA LYS A 222 -12.88 -16.35 13.85
C LYS A 222 -13.96 -15.25 13.84
N TYR A 223 -13.58 -14.01 13.60
CA TYR A 223 -14.50 -12.85 13.65
C TYR A 223 -15.00 -12.41 12.27
N ASN A 224 -14.75 -13.21 11.23
CA ASN A 224 -15.17 -12.95 9.85
C ASN A 224 -14.77 -11.56 9.31
N MET A 225 -13.50 -11.19 9.42
CA MET A 225 -12.97 -9.90 8.96
C MET A 225 -12.33 -9.98 7.57
N ILE A 226 -12.39 -8.87 6.82
CA ILE A 226 -11.53 -8.61 5.66
C ILE A 226 -10.19 -8.04 6.15
N ILE A 227 -9.09 -8.57 5.62
CA ILE A 227 -7.75 -8.04 5.85
C ILE A 227 -7.37 -7.17 4.65
N MET A 228 -7.18 -5.88 4.91
CA MET A 228 -6.63 -4.91 3.97
C MET A 228 -5.12 -4.82 4.19
N GLU A 229 -4.37 -5.58 3.38
CA GLU A 229 -2.90 -5.67 3.40
C GLU A 229 -2.29 -4.59 2.51
N ASP A 230 -1.99 -3.40 3.05
CA ASP A 230 -1.31 -2.32 2.32
C ASP A 230 0.20 -2.52 2.35
N ASP A 231 0.77 -3.01 1.24
CA ASP A 231 2.14 -3.54 1.21
C ASP A 231 3.04 -2.90 0.14
N PRO A 232 3.16 -1.55 0.11
CA PRO A 232 4.04 -0.88 -0.85
C PRO A 232 5.53 -1.14 -0.58
N TYR A 233 5.85 -1.83 0.51
CA TYR A 233 7.21 -2.11 0.97
C TYR A 233 7.59 -3.59 0.90
N TYR A 234 6.72 -4.48 0.36
CA TYR A 234 6.97 -5.92 0.28
C TYR A 234 8.36 -6.28 -0.28
N PHE A 235 8.75 -5.61 -1.36
CA PHE A 235 10.02 -5.86 -2.05
C PHE A 235 11.25 -5.31 -1.33
N ILE A 236 11.06 -4.39 -0.38
CA ILE A 236 12.14 -3.82 0.43
C ILE A 236 12.12 -4.36 1.86
N GLN A 237 11.79 -5.65 2.00
CA GLN A 237 12.10 -6.46 3.17
C GLN A 237 13.58 -6.81 3.18
N PHE A 238 14.22 -6.72 4.34
CA PHE A 238 15.65 -7.02 4.50
C PHE A 238 15.91 -8.50 4.81
N ASN A 239 14.91 -9.19 5.37
CA ASN A 239 15.01 -10.62 5.61
C ASN A 239 14.96 -11.41 4.30
N LYS A 240 15.86 -12.40 4.17
CA LYS A 240 15.80 -13.43 3.11
C LYS A 240 15.73 -14.83 3.76
N PRO A 241 14.78 -15.69 3.34
CA PRO A 241 13.68 -15.41 2.40
C PRO A 241 12.72 -14.34 2.93
N LYS A 242 12.03 -13.64 2.02
CA LYS A 242 11.00 -12.64 2.36
C LYS A 242 9.86 -13.32 3.12
N VAL A 243 9.21 -12.62 4.04
CA VAL A 243 8.10 -13.19 4.81
C VAL A 243 6.87 -13.32 3.90
N PRO A 244 6.21 -14.50 3.84
CA PRO A 244 4.99 -14.69 3.04
C PRO A 244 3.91 -13.64 3.34
N SER A 245 3.14 -13.25 2.33
CA SER A 245 2.03 -12.27 2.47
C SER A 245 0.79 -12.89 3.09
N PHE A 246 -0.16 -12.07 3.54
CA PHE A 246 -1.49 -12.59 3.88
C PHE A 246 -2.16 -13.23 2.65
N LEU A 247 -1.98 -12.64 1.47
CA LEU A 247 -2.48 -13.20 0.21
C LEU A 247 -2.02 -14.65 -0.04
N SER A 248 -0.76 -14.99 0.29
CA SER A 248 -0.21 -16.34 0.09
C SER A 248 -0.83 -17.43 0.98
N MET A 249 -1.53 -17.04 2.05
CA MET A 249 -2.22 -17.97 2.96
C MET A 249 -3.74 -17.79 2.92
N ASP A 250 -4.25 -17.02 1.96
CA ASP A 250 -5.67 -16.66 1.90
C ASP A 250 -6.55 -17.77 1.31
N VAL A 251 -6.83 -18.78 2.13
CA VAL A 251 -7.69 -19.92 1.76
C VAL A 251 -9.17 -19.57 1.69
N ASP A 252 -9.60 -18.49 2.33
CA ASP A 252 -11.01 -18.09 2.40
C ASP A 252 -11.41 -17.04 1.34
N GLY A 253 -10.43 -16.32 0.79
CA GLY A 253 -10.66 -15.11 -0.01
C GLY A 253 -11.00 -13.89 0.85
N ARG A 254 -10.32 -13.67 1.98
CA ARG A 254 -10.58 -12.51 2.87
C ARG A 254 -9.54 -11.39 2.76
N VAL A 255 -8.55 -11.53 1.88
CA VAL A 255 -7.45 -10.57 1.77
C VAL A 255 -7.64 -9.68 0.54
N LEU A 256 -7.66 -8.37 0.79
CA LEU A 256 -7.43 -7.34 -0.23
C LEU A 256 -5.99 -6.87 -0.08
N ARG A 257 -5.14 -7.20 -1.07
CA ARG A 257 -3.73 -6.82 -1.10
C ARG A 257 -3.51 -5.60 -1.99
N PHE A 258 -2.91 -4.55 -1.43
CA PHE A 258 -2.61 -3.31 -2.13
C PHE A 258 -1.11 -3.22 -2.42
N ASP A 259 -0.76 -3.27 -3.70
CA ASP A 259 0.61 -3.17 -4.18
C ASP A 259 0.86 -1.82 -4.85
N SER A 260 2.11 -1.36 -4.86
CA SER A 260 2.50 -0.14 -5.56
C SER A 260 3.91 -0.19 -6.11
N PHE A 261 4.08 0.33 -7.33
CA PHE A 261 5.40 0.56 -7.91
C PHE A 261 6.14 1.78 -7.33
N SER A 262 5.50 2.51 -6.40
CA SER A 262 6.02 3.79 -5.90
C SER A 262 7.38 3.71 -5.20
N LYS A 263 7.69 2.56 -4.59
CA LYS A 263 8.90 2.38 -3.75
C LYS A 263 9.98 1.55 -4.42
N ILE A 264 9.65 0.94 -5.56
CA ILE A 264 10.57 0.08 -6.32
C ILE A 264 10.87 0.62 -7.73
N LEU A 265 9.96 1.37 -8.36
CA LEU A 265 10.19 2.02 -9.66
C LEU A 265 10.15 3.54 -9.53
N SER A 266 8.97 4.12 -9.34
CA SER A 266 8.80 5.58 -9.24
C SER A 266 7.45 5.95 -8.66
N ALA A 267 7.45 6.77 -7.60
CA ALA A 267 6.23 7.30 -6.99
C ALA A 267 5.46 8.25 -7.92
N GLY A 268 6.13 8.88 -8.89
CA GLY A 268 5.54 9.83 -9.84
C GLY A 268 4.73 9.17 -10.95
N MET A 269 4.95 7.87 -11.23
CA MET A 269 4.19 7.14 -12.24
C MET A 269 2.73 6.89 -11.83
N ARG A 270 2.45 6.97 -10.52
CA ARG A 270 1.11 6.77 -9.97
C ARG A 270 0.46 5.46 -10.43
N VAL A 271 1.20 4.35 -10.41
CA VAL A 271 0.64 3.02 -10.70
C VAL A 271 0.83 2.08 -9.50
N GLY A 272 -0.24 1.37 -9.18
CA GLY A 272 -0.29 0.26 -8.26
C GLY A 272 -1.34 -0.73 -8.73
N PHE A 273 -1.69 -1.68 -7.90
CA PHE A 273 -2.72 -2.65 -8.22
C PHE A 273 -3.31 -3.23 -6.93
N LEU A 274 -4.50 -3.79 -7.07
CA LEU A 274 -5.24 -4.43 -6.00
C LEU A 274 -5.54 -5.87 -6.42
N THR A 275 -5.14 -6.82 -5.59
CA THR A 275 -5.44 -8.24 -5.76
C THR A 275 -6.36 -8.70 -4.63
N GLY A 276 -7.38 -9.47 -4.97
CA GLY A 276 -8.36 -9.90 -3.98
C GLY A 276 -9.59 -10.54 -4.61
N PRO A 277 -10.65 -10.78 -3.83
CA PRO A 277 -11.81 -11.51 -4.28
C PRO A 277 -12.50 -10.83 -5.46
N LYS A 278 -12.76 -11.59 -6.52
CA LYS A 278 -13.39 -11.11 -7.77
C LYS A 278 -14.67 -10.33 -7.50
N TYR A 279 -15.50 -10.78 -6.55
CA TYR A 279 -16.73 -10.09 -6.14
C TYR A 279 -16.46 -8.68 -5.58
N LEU A 280 -15.46 -8.53 -4.71
CA LEU A 280 -15.09 -7.23 -4.15
C LEU A 280 -14.42 -6.35 -5.21
N LEU A 281 -13.60 -6.93 -6.09
CA LEU A 281 -12.97 -6.18 -7.18
C LEU A 281 -13.97 -5.68 -8.22
N GLN A 282 -15.05 -6.42 -8.48
CA GLN A 282 -16.17 -5.90 -9.30
C GLN A 282 -16.82 -4.65 -8.67
N ARG A 283 -16.90 -4.58 -7.33
CA ARG A 283 -17.38 -3.36 -6.64
C ARG A 283 -16.35 -2.24 -6.74
N VAL A 284 -15.07 -2.50 -6.52
CA VAL A 284 -13.98 -1.53 -6.73
C VAL A 284 -14.01 -0.97 -8.15
N ASN A 285 -14.20 -1.82 -9.16
CA ASN A 285 -14.35 -1.45 -10.57
C ASN A 285 -15.44 -0.38 -10.76
N MET A 286 -16.61 -0.55 -10.12
CA MET A 286 -17.71 0.42 -10.20
C MET A 286 -17.41 1.75 -9.49
N HIS A 287 -16.65 1.73 -8.39
CA HIS A 287 -16.18 2.96 -7.76
C HIS A 287 -15.20 3.69 -8.70
N MET A 288 -14.27 2.96 -9.32
CA MET A 288 -13.30 3.54 -10.26
C MET A 288 -13.96 4.13 -11.51
N GLN A 289 -14.98 3.47 -12.06
CA GLN A 289 -15.79 3.99 -13.18
C GLN A 289 -16.44 5.35 -12.87
N ALA A 290 -16.70 5.64 -11.60
CA ALA A 290 -17.31 6.91 -11.17
C ALA A 290 -16.29 7.96 -10.72
N SER A 291 -15.00 7.61 -10.63
CA SER A 291 -13.94 8.52 -10.18
C SER A 291 -12.92 8.76 -11.29
N VAL A 292 -11.98 7.82 -11.48
CA VAL A 292 -10.80 7.99 -12.34
C VAL A 292 -10.95 7.32 -13.71
N LEU A 293 -12.03 6.58 -13.94
CA LEU A 293 -12.29 5.71 -15.10
C LEU A 293 -11.30 4.55 -15.27
N HIS A 294 -10.01 4.83 -15.35
CA HIS A 294 -8.92 3.88 -15.29
C HIS A 294 -7.63 4.62 -14.96
N THR A 295 -6.61 3.91 -14.50
CA THR A 295 -5.28 4.49 -14.29
C THR A 295 -4.70 5.02 -15.61
N GLY A 296 -3.92 6.10 -15.59
CA GLY A 296 -3.41 6.75 -16.80
C GLY A 296 -2.72 5.76 -17.77
N GLY A 297 -3.21 5.67 -19.01
CA GLY A 297 -2.79 4.65 -19.98
C GLY A 297 -1.31 4.74 -20.35
N MET A 298 -0.75 5.94 -20.47
CA MET A 298 0.69 6.15 -20.69
C MET A 298 1.56 5.58 -19.55
N ALA A 299 1.15 5.77 -18.30
CA ALA A 299 1.90 5.25 -17.16
C ALA A 299 1.81 3.71 -17.09
N GLN A 300 0.64 3.14 -17.40
CA GLN A 300 0.47 1.69 -17.50
C GLN A 300 1.34 1.10 -18.62
N MET A 301 1.33 1.70 -19.82
CA MET A 301 2.13 1.24 -20.95
C MET A 301 3.63 1.34 -20.65
N LEU A 302 4.10 2.44 -20.07
CA LEU A 302 5.51 2.61 -19.71
C LEU A 302 5.99 1.52 -18.75
N ILE A 303 5.19 1.22 -17.72
CA ILE A 303 5.51 0.15 -16.76
C ILE A 303 5.46 -1.21 -17.45
N PHE A 304 4.42 -1.49 -18.24
CA PHE A 304 4.32 -2.76 -18.96
C PHE A 304 5.53 -3.00 -19.86
N LYS A 305 5.91 -2.04 -20.70
CA LYS A 305 7.09 -2.17 -21.59
C LYS A 305 8.38 -2.40 -20.82
N LEU A 306 8.54 -1.78 -19.66
CA LEU A 306 9.71 -1.98 -18.80
C LEU A 306 9.73 -3.40 -18.23
N LEU A 307 8.59 -3.87 -17.72
CA LEU A 307 8.43 -5.20 -17.15
C LEU A 307 8.53 -6.32 -18.20
N GLU A 308 8.04 -6.07 -19.41
CA GLU A 308 8.19 -6.94 -20.58
C GLU A 308 9.67 -7.06 -20.98
N GLN A 309 10.38 -5.94 -21.09
CA GLN A 309 11.80 -5.94 -21.45
C GLN A 309 12.68 -6.62 -20.39
N TRP A 310 12.40 -6.40 -19.10
CA TRP A 310 13.14 -7.04 -18.01
C TRP A 310 12.77 -8.51 -17.82
N GLY A 311 11.54 -8.89 -18.18
CA GLY A 311 10.93 -10.12 -17.74
C GLY A 311 10.84 -10.21 -16.21
N MET A 312 10.33 -11.33 -15.72
CA MET A 312 10.17 -11.58 -14.29
C MET A 312 11.52 -11.61 -13.55
N GLU A 313 12.55 -12.19 -14.16
CA GLU A 313 13.89 -12.26 -13.55
C GLU A 313 14.54 -10.88 -13.41
N GLY A 314 14.50 -10.06 -14.47
CA GLY A 314 15.02 -8.70 -14.42
C GLY A 314 14.30 -7.82 -13.40
N PHE A 315 12.97 -7.97 -13.30
CA PHE A 315 12.19 -7.31 -12.25
C PHE A 315 12.62 -7.72 -10.85
N LEU A 316 12.75 -9.03 -10.57
CA LEU A 316 13.19 -9.51 -9.25
C LEU A 316 14.62 -9.02 -8.93
N ASN A 317 15.53 -9.09 -9.90
CA ASN A 317 16.89 -8.57 -9.76
C ASN A 317 16.91 -7.06 -9.45
N HIS A 318 16.06 -6.27 -10.10
CA HIS A 318 15.91 -4.85 -9.80
C HIS A 318 15.41 -4.63 -8.37
N THR A 319 14.34 -5.32 -7.96
CA THR A 319 13.79 -5.19 -6.60
C THR A 319 14.78 -5.61 -5.52
N ASP A 320 15.59 -6.64 -5.76
CA ASP A 320 16.62 -7.09 -4.83
C ASP A 320 17.77 -6.08 -4.70
N LYS A 321 18.16 -5.40 -5.80
CA LYS A 321 19.11 -4.27 -5.74
C LYS A 321 18.55 -3.10 -4.92
N VAL A 322 17.27 -2.78 -5.10
CA VAL A 322 16.59 -1.73 -4.32
C VAL A 322 16.53 -2.12 -2.84
N ALA A 323 16.22 -3.38 -2.52
CA ALA A 323 16.21 -3.89 -1.14
C ALA A 323 17.59 -3.79 -0.48
N ALA A 324 18.66 -4.22 -1.18
CA ALA A 324 20.03 -4.14 -0.71
C ALA A 324 20.46 -2.70 -0.41
N PHE A 325 20.11 -1.75 -1.29
CA PHE A 325 20.35 -0.33 -1.05
C PHE A 325 19.69 0.13 0.25
N TYR A 326 18.40 -0.16 0.46
CA TYR A 326 17.70 0.27 1.68
C TYR A 326 18.18 -0.47 2.94
N GLU A 327 18.68 -1.70 2.82
CA GLU A 327 19.29 -2.43 3.92
C GLU A 327 20.58 -1.76 4.38
N GLU A 328 21.46 -1.41 3.44
CA GLU A 328 22.70 -0.67 3.71
C GLU A 328 22.39 0.69 4.37
N ARG A 329 21.39 1.43 3.85
CA ARG A 329 20.96 2.69 4.47
C ARG A 329 20.40 2.50 5.88
N ARG A 330 19.67 1.41 6.14
CA ARG A 330 19.17 1.05 7.48
C ARG A 330 20.31 0.79 8.43
N ASP A 331 21.36 0.10 8.01
CA ASP A 331 22.53 -0.15 8.86
C ASP A 331 23.26 1.16 9.18
N MET A 332 23.51 2.02 8.19
CA MET A 332 24.16 3.32 8.37
C MET A 332 23.43 4.26 9.35
N ILE A 333 22.10 4.39 9.23
CA ILE A 333 21.34 5.24 10.13
C ILE A 333 21.26 4.66 11.54
N MET A 334 21.27 3.33 11.70
CA MET A 334 21.33 2.70 13.01
C MET A 334 22.69 2.88 13.68
N GLU A 335 23.79 2.76 12.94
CA GLU A 335 25.13 3.06 13.47
C GLU A 335 25.23 4.52 13.93
N SER A 336 24.67 5.45 13.16
CA SER A 336 24.59 6.86 13.54
C SER A 336 23.72 7.07 14.79
N ALA A 337 22.58 6.39 14.89
CA ALA A 337 21.70 6.46 16.05
C ALA A 337 22.38 5.87 17.31
N ASP A 338 23.08 4.73 17.19
CA ASP A 338 23.81 4.14 18.32
C ASP A 338 24.95 5.05 18.80
N ARG A 339 25.67 5.70 17.86
CA ARG A 339 26.74 6.65 18.20
C ARG A 339 26.24 7.88 18.97
N TRP A 340 25.13 8.48 18.53
CA TRP A 340 24.71 9.80 19.01
C TRP A 340 23.53 9.78 20.00
N LEU A 341 22.65 8.78 19.91
CA LEU A 341 21.37 8.75 20.63
C LEU A 341 21.31 7.69 21.74
N ARG A 342 22.39 6.93 21.96
CA ARG A 342 22.44 5.96 23.07
C ARG A 342 22.22 6.65 24.41
N GLY A 343 21.23 6.16 25.16
CA GLY A 343 20.78 6.77 26.42
C GLY A 343 19.85 7.99 26.25
N LEU A 344 19.65 8.49 25.03
CA LEU A 344 18.75 9.61 24.71
C LEU A 344 17.51 9.17 23.95
N ALA A 345 17.54 8.03 23.27
CA ALA A 345 16.40 7.48 22.55
C ALA A 345 16.35 5.94 22.62
N GLN A 346 15.18 5.39 22.31
CA GLN A 346 14.93 3.97 22.11
C GLN A 346 14.36 3.73 20.70
N TRP A 347 14.75 2.63 20.07
CA TRP A 347 14.23 2.22 18.77
C TRP A 347 14.32 0.71 18.61
N HIS A 348 13.58 0.19 17.63
CA HIS A 348 13.71 -1.18 17.14
C HIS A 348 14.44 -1.19 15.79
N LYS A 349 15.13 -2.29 15.48
CA LYS A 349 15.77 -2.49 14.17
C LYS A 349 14.69 -2.63 13.09
N PRO A 350 14.64 -1.75 12.07
CA PRO A 350 13.69 -1.91 10.97
C PRO A 350 13.94 -3.21 10.21
N ARG A 351 12.85 -3.92 9.87
CA ARG A 351 12.88 -5.20 9.14
C ARG A 351 12.64 -5.03 7.63
N GLY A 352 12.26 -3.83 7.22
CA GLY A 352 12.09 -3.42 5.84
C GLY A 352 11.74 -1.93 5.77
N GLY A 353 11.40 -1.45 4.58
CA GLY A 353 10.95 -0.08 4.41
C GLY A 353 12.10 0.93 4.41
N MET A 354 11.79 2.17 4.82
CA MET A 354 12.72 3.30 4.73
C MET A 354 12.65 4.25 5.94
N PHE A 355 12.18 3.73 7.09
CA PHE A 355 11.89 4.53 8.28
C PHE A 355 12.50 3.93 9.54
N LEU A 356 13.03 4.81 10.38
CA LEU A 356 13.44 4.51 11.75
C LEU A 356 12.51 5.27 12.70
N TRP A 357 11.87 4.54 13.61
CA TRP A 357 10.98 5.09 14.62
C TRP A 357 11.70 5.21 15.95
N LEU A 358 11.84 6.43 16.44
CA LEU A 358 12.62 6.78 17.61
C LEU A 358 11.69 7.28 18.71
N LYS A 359 11.80 6.70 19.91
CA LYS A 359 11.23 7.26 21.14
C LYS A 359 12.32 8.07 21.85
N LEU A 360 12.19 9.39 21.91
CA LEU A 360 13.12 10.23 22.65
C LEU A 360 12.84 10.11 24.16
N LEU A 361 13.89 9.91 24.95
CA LEU A 361 13.83 9.85 26.41
C LEU A 361 13.89 11.25 26.99
N GLY A 362 13.11 11.53 28.03
CA GLY A 362 13.03 12.87 28.63
C GLY A 362 12.22 13.90 27.84
N ILE A 363 11.85 13.61 26.58
CA ILE A 363 11.05 14.51 25.74
C ILE A 363 9.59 14.07 25.74
N ARG A 364 8.69 14.95 26.16
CA ARG A 364 7.25 14.66 26.20
C ARG A 364 6.56 14.86 24.84
N ASP A 365 6.90 15.93 24.14
CA ASP A 365 6.30 16.27 22.85
C ASP A 365 7.38 16.64 21.81
N THR A 366 7.50 15.79 20.80
CA THR A 366 8.41 16.02 19.67
C THR A 366 7.92 17.07 18.69
N THR A 367 6.63 17.42 18.71
CA THR A 367 6.06 18.44 17.82
C THR A 367 6.73 19.78 18.06
N ASP A 368 6.78 20.20 19.32
CA ASP A 368 7.42 21.44 19.72
C ASP A 368 8.93 21.41 19.44
N LEU A 369 9.63 20.33 19.84
CA LEU A 369 11.06 20.18 19.58
C LEU A 369 11.40 20.31 18.08
N ILE A 370 10.63 19.66 17.22
CA ILE A 370 10.89 19.63 15.77
C ILE A 370 10.51 20.96 15.13
N MET A 371 9.30 21.45 15.38
CA MET A 371 8.76 22.63 14.70
C MET A 371 9.43 23.92 15.15
N LYS A 372 9.83 24.01 16.44
CA LYS A 372 10.40 25.22 17.03
C LYS A 372 11.92 25.23 17.09
N LYS A 373 12.60 24.07 17.22
CA LYS A 373 14.06 24.03 17.42
C LYS A 373 14.80 23.31 16.29
N ALA A 374 14.38 22.10 15.91
CA ALA A 374 15.11 21.27 14.94
C ALA A 374 15.28 21.93 13.56
N ARG A 375 14.22 22.59 13.07
CA ARG A 375 14.24 23.30 11.78
C ARG A 375 15.32 24.38 11.72
N HIS A 376 15.52 25.14 12.80
CA HIS A 376 16.55 26.19 12.87
C HIS A 376 17.97 25.61 12.94
N LYS A 377 18.11 24.37 13.40
CA LYS A 377 19.37 23.62 13.36
C LYS A 377 19.57 22.84 12.05
N GLY A 378 18.75 23.10 11.04
CA GLY A 378 18.90 22.53 9.70
C GLY A 378 18.65 21.01 9.64
N VAL A 379 17.80 20.48 10.53
CA VAL A 379 17.33 19.08 10.49
C VAL A 379 15.80 19.05 10.58
N LEU A 380 15.19 18.09 9.87
CA LEU A 380 13.73 17.93 9.85
C LEU A 380 13.38 16.46 10.02
N PHE A 381 12.50 16.20 10.97
CA PHE A 381 11.90 14.89 11.25
C PHE A 381 10.38 15.02 11.18
N VAL A 382 9.66 13.89 11.19
CA VAL A 382 8.20 13.93 11.38
C VAL A 382 7.88 13.69 12.85
N PRO A 383 7.19 14.63 13.53
CA PRO A 383 6.73 14.43 14.90
C PRO A 383 5.83 13.21 15.02
N GLY A 384 5.91 12.52 16.15
CA GLY A 384 5.19 11.27 16.33
C GLY A 384 3.67 11.44 16.39
N SER A 385 3.19 12.60 16.83
CA SER A 385 1.77 12.98 16.90
C SER A 385 1.04 12.80 15.57
N VAL A 386 1.75 12.99 14.44
CA VAL A 386 1.21 12.86 13.08
C VAL A 386 0.76 11.41 12.75
N PHE A 387 1.29 10.41 13.44
CA PHE A 387 1.04 8.98 13.19
C PHE A 387 -0.01 8.38 14.11
N TYR A 388 -0.85 9.21 14.73
CA TYR A 388 -1.97 8.79 15.56
C TYR A 388 -3.27 9.39 15.03
N PRO A 389 -4.41 8.69 15.18
CA PRO A 389 -5.68 9.20 14.70
C PRO A 389 -6.20 10.37 15.55
N GLU A 390 -5.82 10.44 16.83
CA GLU A 390 -6.22 11.49 17.77
C GLU A 390 -5.46 12.80 17.48
N SER A 391 -6.19 13.89 17.18
CA SER A 391 -5.62 15.15 16.70
C SER A 391 -4.83 15.95 17.75
N ASP A 392 -5.11 15.74 19.03
CA ASP A 392 -4.52 16.44 20.19
C ASP A 392 -3.44 15.61 20.90
N ARG A 393 -3.11 14.44 20.38
CA ARG A 393 -2.16 13.53 21.01
C ARG A 393 -0.73 14.03 20.90
N ILE A 394 -0.15 14.32 22.06
CA ILE A 394 1.30 14.53 22.20
C ILE A 394 2.06 13.19 22.13
N SER A 395 3.29 13.23 21.60
CA SER A 395 4.11 12.04 21.46
C SER A 395 5.60 12.34 21.65
N SER A 396 6.24 11.49 22.45
CA SER A 396 7.70 11.43 22.62
C SER A 396 8.42 10.77 21.44
N HIS A 397 7.70 10.32 20.41
CA HIS A 397 8.28 9.62 19.26
C HIS A 397 8.49 10.55 18.08
N LEU A 398 9.40 10.21 17.18
CA LEU A 398 9.53 10.82 15.86
C LEU A 398 9.92 9.76 14.82
N ARG A 399 9.67 10.08 13.54
CA ARG A 399 10.10 9.26 12.41
C ARG A 399 11.24 9.93 11.67
N ALA A 400 12.36 9.21 11.51
CA ALA A 400 13.44 9.56 10.61
C ALA A 400 13.37 8.68 9.35
N ALA A 401 13.48 9.28 8.17
CA ALA A 401 13.57 8.55 6.91
C ALA A 401 15.03 8.48 6.44
N TYR A 402 15.45 7.32 5.92
CA TYR A 402 16.82 7.09 5.43
C TYR A 402 16.88 6.86 3.92
N SER A 403 15.87 7.36 3.18
CA SER A 403 15.73 7.13 1.74
C SER A 403 16.54 8.09 0.86
N LEU A 404 16.73 9.35 1.28
CA LEU A 404 17.32 10.40 0.44
C LEU A 404 18.67 10.93 0.95
N CYS A 405 18.82 11.07 2.26
CA CYS A 405 20.03 11.63 2.86
C CYS A 405 21.27 10.78 2.55
N THR A 406 22.45 11.39 2.41
CA THR A 406 23.72 10.64 2.32
C THR A 406 24.13 10.08 3.70
N PRO A 407 25.07 9.13 3.79
CA PRO A 407 25.54 8.61 5.08
C PRO A 407 26.06 9.72 6.01
N GLU A 408 26.77 10.71 5.46
CA GLU A 408 27.29 11.86 6.20
C GLU A 408 26.15 12.74 6.72
N GLN A 409 25.12 12.96 5.90
CA GLN A 409 23.93 13.71 6.32
C GLN A 409 23.12 12.96 7.38
N MET A 410 23.07 11.62 7.34
CA MET A 410 22.44 10.81 8.38
C MET A 410 23.15 10.99 9.73
N ASP A 411 24.48 10.87 9.75
CA ASP A 411 25.28 11.03 10.97
C ASP A 411 25.14 12.44 11.55
N GLN A 412 25.29 13.48 10.72
CA GLN A 412 25.06 14.88 11.13
C GLN A 412 23.63 15.10 11.63
N GLY A 413 22.64 14.47 10.99
CA GLY A 413 21.23 14.52 11.39
C GLY A 413 21.01 13.99 12.81
N MET A 414 21.58 12.81 13.10
CA MET A 414 21.49 12.19 14.43
C MET A 414 22.30 12.95 15.49
N GLN A 415 23.47 13.47 15.13
CA GLN A 415 24.27 14.33 16.01
C GLN A 415 23.50 15.58 16.44
N ARG A 416 22.86 16.28 15.49
CA ARG A 416 22.06 17.48 15.78
C ARG A 416 20.83 17.15 16.61
N LEU A 417 20.18 16.01 16.36
CA LEU A 417 19.08 15.53 17.19
C LEU A 417 19.53 15.27 18.63
N ALA A 418 20.69 14.63 18.83
CA ALA A 418 21.25 14.39 20.16
C ALA A 418 21.52 15.70 20.92
N ALA A 419 22.09 16.71 20.25
CA ALA A 419 22.31 18.02 20.85
C ALA A 419 20.99 18.70 21.27
N LEU A 420 19.96 18.64 20.41
CA LEU A 420 18.63 19.18 20.70
C LEU A 420 17.98 18.51 21.92
N VAL A 421 18.06 17.19 22.02
CA VAL A 421 17.50 16.45 23.16
C VAL A 421 18.20 16.84 24.45
N LYS A 422 19.52 16.97 24.44
CA LYS A 422 20.29 17.37 25.63
C LYS A 422 19.98 18.80 26.08
N GLU A 423 19.81 19.72 25.14
CA GLU A 423 19.42 21.11 25.45
C GLU A 423 18.01 21.15 26.04
N GLU A 424 17.04 20.46 25.43
CA GLU A 424 15.66 20.40 25.92
C GLU A 424 15.55 19.76 27.31
N MET A 425 16.39 18.77 27.63
CA MET A 425 16.43 18.15 28.96
C MET A 425 17.12 19.01 30.03
N ALA A 426 17.85 20.05 29.63
CA ALA A 426 18.54 20.96 30.53
C ALA A 426 17.73 22.24 30.84
N GLU A 427 16.73 22.55 30.02
CA GLU A 427 15.66 23.52 30.28
C GLU A 427 14.62 22.96 31.25
#